data_AF-A0A0A7CLJ5-F1
#
_entry.id   AF-A0A0A7CLJ5-F1
#
_cell.length_a   1.000
_cell.length_b   1.000
_cell.length_c   1.000
_cell.angle_alpha   90.00
_cell.angle_beta   90.00
_cell.angle_gamma   90.00
#
_symmetry.space_group_name_H-M   'P 1'
#
loop_
_entity.id
_entity.type
_entity.pdbx_description
1 polymer ?
#
loop_
_entity_poly.entity_id
_entity_poly.type
_entity_poly.pdbx_seq_one_letter_code
_entity_poly.pdbx_strand_id
1 'polypeptide(L)'
;MKIFYLTVLLAAVNAQTPGTCSQEVLDAYSKCAGYVAYGQVAPSAVAAIGSPVGHLSICYGDWPECNDLQRLGLSPAGDCTINTWKGAYTNVRTFITECPNPLPPRSPPTTFCTATKMVLSEFYSQLYTDVVRNNNNEKFVYNSASKTIVVNSNGQCLEGIPVPAPAYGIGGVKTAPCDPKNFNQKWYVDNNQIMIGSYCLSTDPFKRGSAVSVEPCNYGKQYITNQFFADCTTVTTNYVRIVSTRGKRISEYYSGLYFNDPANNFNELFTWDAGTKMFKSASSQQCLDSFLGSDGKYKIHTYDCDVNNGNQKWI
;
A
#
# COMPACT_ATOMS: atom_id res chain seq x y z
N MET A 1 -26.90 -2.31 84.93
CA MET A 1 -26.83 -3.02 83.64
C MET A 1 -27.02 -2.00 82.52
N LYS A 2 -25.95 -1.67 81.78
CA LYS A 2 -25.99 -0.76 80.63
C LYS A 2 -26.16 -1.58 79.36
N ILE A 3 -27.22 -1.31 78.60
CA ILE A 3 -27.47 -1.89 77.27
C ILE A 3 -26.88 -0.91 76.25
N PHE A 4 -25.83 -1.33 75.54
CA PHE A 4 -25.29 -0.61 74.38
C PHE A 4 -26.02 -1.10 73.13
N TYR A 5 -26.69 -0.18 72.44
CA TYR A 5 -27.16 -0.38 71.07
C TYR A 5 -25.97 -0.18 70.11
N LEU A 6 -25.67 -1.19 69.30
CA LEU A 6 -24.72 -1.12 68.20
C LEU A 6 -25.51 -0.89 66.90
N THR A 7 -25.46 0.32 66.36
CA THR A 7 -25.92 0.64 65.00
C THR A 7 -24.79 0.38 64.03
N VAL A 8 -24.99 -0.56 63.11
CA VAL A 8 -24.09 -0.82 61.98
C VAL A 8 -24.33 0.23 60.90
N LEU A 9 -23.36 1.12 60.70
CA LEU A 9 -23.26 2.00 59.54
C LEU A 9 -22.74 1.20 58.35
N LEU A 10 -23.62 0.88 57.40
CA LEU A 10 -23.21 0.49 56.05
C LEU A 10 -22.73 1.75 55.31
N ALA A 11 -21.41 1.93 55.25
CA ALA A 11 -20.81 2.85 54.30
C ALA A 11 -20.88 2.23 52.90
N ALA A 12 -21.80 2.73 52.06
CA ALA A 12 -21.75 2.47 50.64
C ALA A 12 -20.49 3.15 50.08
N VAL A 13 -19.48 2.36 49.76
CA VAL A 13 -18.31 2.82 49.00
C VAL A 13 -18.79 3.06 47.57
N ASN A 14 -19.18 4.30 47.25
CA ASN A 14 -19.22 4.75 45.87
C ASN A 14 -17.78 4.80 45.39
N ALA A 15 -17.39 3.84 44.54
CA ALA A 15 -16.17 3.93 43.76
C ALA A 15 -16.26 5.22 42.92
N GLN A 16 -15.53 6.27 43.31
CA GLN A 16 -15.38 7.46 42.48
C GLN A 16 -14.71 7.05 41.17
N THR A 17 -15.48 7.10 40.08
CA THR A 17 -14.93 6.99 38.72
C THR A 17 -13.95 8.15 38.49
N PRO A 18 -12.67 7.90 38.18
CA PRO A 18 -11.70 8.97 38.00
C PRO A 18 -12.08 9.88 36.81
N GLY A 19 -12.41 11.14 37.09
CA GLY A 19 -12.46 12.25 36.14
C GLY A 19 -13.05 11.94 34.76
N THR A 20 -14.28 11.42 34.69
CA THR A 20 -14.95 11.18 33.40
C THR A 20 -15.04 12.48 32.60
N CYS A 21 -14.80 12.39 31.30
CA CYS A 21 -14.89 13.54 30.40
C CYS A 21 -16.26 14.21 30.40
N SER A 22 -16.28 15.53 30.16
CA SER A 22 -17.52 16.27 29.94
C SER A 22 -18.25 15.76 28.70
N GLN A 23 -19.55 16.03 28.60
CA GLN A 23 -20.35 15.61 27.45
C GLN A 23 -19.77 16.14 26.13
N GLU A 24 -19.24 17.37 26.13
CA GLU A 24 -18.62 17.97 24.95
C GLU A 24 -17.41 17.17 24.44
N VAL A 25 -16.52 16.74 25.34
CA VAL A 25 -15.36 15.91 24.99
C VAL A 25 -15.79 14.52 24.56
N LEU A 26 -16.81 13.94 25.21
CA LEU A 26 -17.38 12.64 24.83
C LEU A 26 -18.04 12.68 23.46
N ASP A 27 -18.75 13.75 23.12
CA ASP A 27 -19.39 13.95 21.81
C ASP A 27 -18.33 14.13 20.72
N ALA A 28 -17.32 14.97 20.96
CA ALA A 28 -16.20 15.16 20.05
C ALA A 28 -15.42 13.85 19.82
N TYR A 29 -15.18 13.09 20.90
CA TYR A 29 -14.56 11.77 20.81
C TYR A 29 -15.42 10.81 19.98
N SER A 30 -16.73 10.72 20.28
CA SER A 30 -17.65 9.81 19.58
C SER A 30 -17.75 10.14 18.08
N LYS A 31 -17.74 11.42 17.74
CA LYS A 31 -17.74 11.92 16.35
C LYS A 31 -16.48 11.50 15.60
N CYS A 32 -15.31 11.76 16.19
CA CYS A 32 -14.02 11.36 15.64
C CYS A 32 -13.88 9.83 15.55
N ALA A 33 -14.22 9.11 16.62
CA ALA A 33 -14.18 7.65 16.70
C ALA A 33 -15.04 7.00 15.62
N GLY A 34 -16.28 7.48 15.43
CA GLY A 34 -17.18 6.99 14.38
C GLY A 34 -16.72 7.31 12.96
N TYR A 35 -15.81 8.27 12.80
CA TYR A 35 -15.19 8.59 11.53
C TYR A 35 -13.98 7.69 11.22
N VAL A 36 -13.12 7.42 12.21
CA VAL A 36 -11.87 6.67 12.01
C VAL A 36 -12.00 5.16 12.17
N ALA A 37 -12.99 4.68 12.95
CA ALA A 37 -13.18 3.27 13.27
C ALA A 37 -14.65 2.86 13.12
N TYR A 38 -14.95 2.10 12.06
CA TYR A 38 -16.29 1.55 11.83
C TYR A 38 -16.65 0.52 12.91
N GLY A 39 -17.85 0.62 13.49
CA GLY A 39 -18.36 -0.34 14.47
C GLY A 39 -18.20 0.03 15.94
N GLN A 40 -17.90 1.30 16.28
CA GLN A 40 -17.98 1.84 17.66
C GLN A 40 -17.09 1.12 18.70
N VAL A 41 -16.03 0.41 18.28
CA VAL A 41 -15.08 -0.19 19.22
C VAL A 41 -14.07 0.87 19.63
N ALA A 42 -14.28 1.47 20.81
CA ALA A 42 -13.43 2.54 21.28
C ALA A 42 -11.91 2.21 21.41
N PRO A 43 -11.42 0.95 21.52
CA PRO A 43 -9.98 0.68 21.48
C PRO A 43 -9.36 0.90 20.10
N SER A 44 -10.05 0.54 19.01
CA SER A 44 -9.52 0.73 17.66
C SER A 44 -9.52 2.20 17.26
N ALA A 45 -10.52 2.96 17.70
CA ALA A 45 -10.54 4.41 17.54
C ALA A 45 -9.36 5.09 18.25
N VAL A 46 -9.13 4.78 19.53
CA VAL A 46 -7.98 5.34 20.28
C VAL A 46 -6.66 4.96 19.60
N ALA A 47 -6.50 3.71 19.17
CA ALA A 47 -5.29 3.28 18.46
C ALA A 47 -5.09 4.02 17.12
N ALA A 48 -6.17 4.24 16.36
CA ALA A 48 -6.11 4.98 15.10
C ALA A 48 -5.73 6.45 15.33
N ILE A 49 -6.43 7.12 16.27
CA ILE A 49 -6.22 8.54 16.62
C ILE A 49 -4.80 8.77 17.16
N GLY A 50 -4.36 7.93 18.10
CA GLY A 50 -3.05 8.07 18.75
C GLY A 50 -1.86 7.58 17.92
N SER A 51 -2.09 6.93 16.78
CA SER A 51 -1.00 6.53 15.90
C SER A 51 -0.30 7.76 15.30
N PRO A 52 1.02 7.74 15.00
CA PRO A 52 1.72 8.88 14.37
C PRO A 52 1.03 9.35 13.08
N VAL A 53 0.50 8.36 12.41
CA VAL A 53 -0.25 8.38 11.18
C VAL A 53 -1.59 9.13 11.38
N GLY A 54 -2.43 8.70 12.31
CA GLY A 54 -3.69 9.39 12.60
C GLY A 54 -3.53 10.78 13.19
N HIS A 55 -2.54 10.97 14.05
CA HIS A 55 -2.18 12.28 14.58
C HIS A 55 -1.87 13.27 13.45
N LEU A 56 -1.05 12.89 12.47
CA LEU A 56 -0.77 13.74 11.32
C LEU A 56 -2.01 14.01 10.46
N SER A 57 -2.89 13.02 10.26
CA SER A 57 -4.16 13.26 9.54
C SER A 57 -5.05 14.31 10.21
N ILE A 58 -5.12 14.30 11.55
CA ILE A 58 -5.83 15.33 12.31
C ILE A 58 -5.16 16.69 12.11
N CYS A 59 -3.83 16.74 12.23
CA CYS A 59 -3.07 17.98 12.10
C CYS A 59 -3.12 18.62 10.71
N TYR A 60 -3.20 17.80 9.66
CA TYR A 60 -3.38 18.27 8.29
C TYR A 60 -4.84 18.62 7.95
N GLY A 61 -5.80 18.38 8.85
CA GLY A 61 -7.23 18.57 8.61
C GLY A 61 -7.87 17.50 7.72
N ASP A 62 -7.18 16.39 7.46
CA ASP A 62 -7.70 15.29 6.65
C ASP A 62 -8.86 14.57 7.36
N TRP A 63 -8.88 14.62 8.70
CA TRP A 63 -9.94 14.06 9.55
C TRP A 63 -10.75 15.19 10.22
N PRO A 64 -11.62 15.88 9.47
CA PRO A 64 -12.31 17.08 9.96
C PRO A 64 -13.21 16.80 11.17
N GLU A 65 -13.75 15.59 11.29
CA GLU A 65 -14.57 15.18 12.43
C GLU A 65 -13.77 15.01 13.74
N CYS A 66 -12.44 15.04 13.66
CA CYS A 66 -11.54 14.97 14.80
C CYS A 66 -11.02 16.35 15.25
N ASN A 67 -11.36 17.44 14.54
CA ASN A 67 -10.87 18.78 14.86
C ASN A 67 -11.31 19.26 16.26
N ASP A 68 -12.58 19.00 16.62
CA ASP A 68 -13.09 19.37 17.95
C ASP A 68 -12.40 18.55 19.06
N LEU A 69 -12.17 17.25 18.83
CA LEU A 69 -11.47 16.39 19.77
C LEU A 69 -10.02 16.84 19.96
N GLN A 70 -9.33 17.21 18.89
CA GLN A 70 -7.97 17.76 18.93
C GLN A 70 -7.92 19.04 19.77
N ARG A 71 -8.84 19.98 19.51
CA ARG A 71 -8.92 21.25 20.24
C ARG A 71 -9.20 21.02 21.74
N LEU A 72 -10.20 20.20 22.05
CA LEU A 72 -10.65 19.97 23.43
C LEU A 72 -9.68 19.09 24.21
N GLY A 73 -9.11 18.07 23.57
CA GLY A 73 -8.15 17.14 24.17
C GLY A 73 -6.85 17.81 24.62
N LEU A 74 -6.42 18.88 23.95
CA LEU A 74 -5.27 19.69 24.36
C LEU A 74 -5.59 20.68 25.48
N SER A 75 -6.86 21.05 25.65
CA SER A 75 -7.31 21.95 26.71
C SER A 75 -7.33 21.25 28.08
N PRO A 76 -7.51 21.98 29.19
CA PRO A 76 -7.75 21.36 30.50
C PRO A 76 -8.93 20.38 30.52
N ALA A 77 -9.94 20.58 29.66
CA ALA A 77 -11.08 19.68 29.55
C ALA A 77 -10.69 18.28 29.03
N GLY A 78 -9.56 18.16 28.33
CA GLY A 78 -9.02 16.88 27.86
C GLY A 78 -8.30 16.05 28.92
N ASP A 79 -8.02 16.61 30.12
CA ASP A 79 -7.48 15.82 31.23
C ASP A 79 -8.58 15.02 31.94
N CYS A 80 -9.14 14.08 31.21
CA CYS A 80 -10.29 13.31 31.62
C CYS A 80 -10.26 11.92 30.97
N THR A 81 -11.06 10.99 31.49
CA THR A 81 -11.12 9.62 30.98
C THR A 81 -12.38 9.33 30.18
N ILE A 82 -12.20 8.55 29.12
CA ILE A 82 -13.27 7.96 28.31
C ILE A 82 -13.30 6.45 28.51
N ASN A 83 -14.49 5.86 28.54
CA ASN A 83 -14.64 4.40 28.60
C ASN A 83 -14.37 3.81 27.22
N THR A 84 -13.31 3.00 27.09
CA THR A 84 -12.89 2.45 25.80
C THR A 84 -13.35 1.02 25.58
N TRP A 85 -13.41 0.17 26.61
CA TRP A 85 -13.95 -1.19 26.46
C TRP A 85 -14.12 -1.89 27.81
N LYS A 86 -15.28 -2.50 28.07
CA LYS A 86 -15.54 -3.36 29.26
C LYS A 86 -15.03 -2.75 30.59
N GLY A 87 -15.22 -1.44 30.78
CA GLY A 87 -14.77 -0.75 32.00
C GLY A 87 -13.30 -0.34 32.00
N ALA A 88 -12.58 -0.49 30.88
CA ALA A 88 -11.30 0.16 30.65
C ALA A 88 -11.52 1.65 30.38
N TYR A 89 -10.69 2.48 31.00
CA TYR A 89 -10.72 3.92 30.87
C TYR A 89 -9.39 4.40 30.29
N THR A 90 -9.45 5.28 29.28
CA THR A 90 -8.26 5.89 28.66
C THR A 90 -8.35 7.40 28.83
N ASN A 91 -7.27 8.03 29.27
CA ASN A 91 -7.22 9.49 29.37
C ASN A 91 -7.02 10.09 27.97
N VAL A 92 -7.78 11.13 27.61
CA VAL A 92 -7.71 11.74 26.26
C VAL A 92 -6.31 12.30 25.95
N ARG A 93 -5.59 12.82 26.95
CA ARG A 93 -4.22 13.33 26.81
C ARG A 93 -3.18 12.26 26.46
N THR A 94 -3.48 10.98 26.61
CA THR A 94 -2.50 9.94 26.28
C THR A 94 -2.42 9.64 24.78
N PHE A 95 -3.41 10.09 24.00
CA PHE A 95 -3.47 9.83 22.55
C PHE A 95 -3.77 11.08 21.70
N ILE A 96 -4.20 12.19 22.30
CA ILE A 96 -4.23 13.51 21.67
C ILE A 96 -2.95 14.27 22.05
N THR A 97 -2.16 14.62 21.05
CA THR A 97 -0.90 15.36 21.22
C THR A 97 -0.89 16.61 20.34
N GLU A 98 -0.04 17.58 20.65
CA GLU A 98 0.07 18.81 19.87
C GLU A 98 0.61 18.53 18.47
N CYS A 99 0.10 19.26 17.47
CA CYS A 99 0.58 19.14 16.11
C CYS A 99 2.02 19.68 15.97
N PRO A 100 2.90 18.99 15.24
CA PRO A 100 4.25 19.49 15.00
C PRO A 100 4.21 20.87 14.32
N ASN A 101 5.13 21.75 14.72
CA ASN A 101 5.32 23.06 14.12
C ASN A 101 6.81 23.28 13.80
N PRO A 102 7.22 23.32 12.51
CA PRO A 102 6.36 23.21 11.32
C PRO A 102 5.80 21.79 11.14
N LEU A 103 4.61 21.68 10.53
CA LEU A 103 4.07 20.39 10.11
C LEU A 103 5.06 19.74 9.14
N PRO A 104 5.25 18.41 9.19
CA PRO A 104 6.02 17.73 8.17
C PRO A 104 5.46 18.05 6.77
N PRO A 105 6.26 17.97 5.70
CA PRO A 105 5.72 18.05 4.36
C PRO A 105 4.77 16.87 4.11
N ARG A 106 3.63 17.11 3.46
CA ARG A 106 2.82 16.01 2.91
C ARG A 106 3.68 15.22 1.92
N SER A 107 3.43 13.91 1.83
CA SER A 107 4.10 13.05 0.85
C SER A 107 4.05 13.71 -0.53
N PRO A 108 5.20 13.92 -1.18
CA PRO A 108 5.20 14.50 -2.52
C PRO A 108 4.42 13.58 -3.47
N PRO A 109 3.82 14.12 -4.54
CA PRO A 109 3.20 13.29 -5.56
C PRO A 109 4.20 12.29 -6.13
N THR A 110 3.81 11.02 -6.11
CA THR A 110 4.56 9.90 -6.68
C THR A 110 3.97 9.53 -8.03
N THR A 111 4.83 9.11 -8.94
CA THR A 111 4.43 8.48 -10.20
C THR A 111 4.71 6.99 -10.08
N PHE A 112 3.67 6.16 -10.23
CA PHE A 112 3.82 4.70 -10.15
C PHE A 112 4.09 4.11 -11.53
N CYS A 113 5.00 3.15 -11.62
CA CYS A 113 5.35 2.46 -12.85
C CYS A 113 5.37 0.95 -12.69
N THR A 114 5.02 0.26 -13.77
CA THR A 114 5.22 -1.19 -13.90
C THR A 114 6.71 -1.53 -13.99
N ALA A 115 7.04 -2.81 -13.89
CA ALA A 115 8.42 -3.29 -14.03
C ALA A 115 9.04 -2.89 -15.38
N THR A 116 8.24 -2.75 -16.43
CA THR A 116 8.65 -2.36 -17.78
C THR A 116 8.59 -0.84 -18.02
N LYS A 117 8.44 -0.03 -16.95
CA LYS A 117 8.31 1.44 -16.99
C LYS A 117 7.07 1.97 -17.74
N MET A 118 5.96 1.21 -17.71
CA MET A 118 4.66 1.79 -18.08
C MET A 118 4.12 2.55 -16.87
N VAL A 119 3.81 3.83 -17.03
CA VAL A 119 3.30 4.70 -15.96
C VAL A 119 1.83 4.46 -15.71
N LEU A 120 1.41 4.45 -14.44
CA LEU A 120 0.01 4.49 -14.04
C LEU A 120 -0.58 5.88 -14.35
N SER A 121 -1.75 5.91 -14.97
CA SER A 121 -2.43 7.15 -15.32
C SER A 121 -3.93 7.04 -15.13
N GLU A 122 -4.56 8.13 -14.73
CA GLU A 122 -6.02 8.27 -14.68
C GLU A 122 -6.59 8.86 -15.97
N PHE A 123 -7.75 8.37 -16.39
CA PHE A 123 -8.52 8.93 -17.50
C PHE A 123 -10.01 8.61 -17.36
N TYR A 124 -10.86 9.64 -17.31
CA TYR A 124 -12.32 9.53 -17.12
C TYR A 124 -12.72 8.56 -16.00
N SER A 125 -12.11 8.75 -14.83
CA SER A 125 -12.30 7.95 -13.64
C SER A 125 -11.85 6.49 -13.73
N GLN A 126 -11.16 6.09 -14.79
CA GLN A 126 -10.51 4.78 -14.90
C GLN A 126 -8.99 4.90 -14.84
N LEU A 127 -8.32 3.78 -14.63
CA LEU A 127 -6.87 3.71 -14.57
C LEU A 127 -6.31 2.89 -15.74
N TYR A 128 -5.20 3.36 -16.29
CA TYR A 128 -4.47 2.73 -17.39
C TYR A 128 -2.97 2.76 -17.11
N THR A 129 -2.21 1.93 -17.84
CA THR A 129 -0.76 2.09 -17.92
C THR A 129 -0.27 2.39 -19.33
N ASP A 130 0.61 3.38 -19.46
CA ASP A 130 1.12 3.82 -20.77
C ASP A 130 2.54 4.42 -20.66
N VAL A 131 3.01 5.10 -21.71
CA VAL A 131 4.26 5.86 -21.69
C VAL A 131 4.15 7.08 -20.76
N VAL A 132 5.25 7.41 -20.09
CA VAL A 132 5.37 8.60 -19.24
C VAL A 132 5.14 9.88 -20.07
N ARG A 133 4.20 10.73 -19.66
CA ARG A 133 3.96 12.05 -20.26
C ARG A 133 4.16 13.20 -19.25
N ASN A 134 4.50 12.90 -18.00
CA ASN A 134 4.78 13.84 -16.92
C ASN A 134 3.64 14.84 -16.62
N ASN A 135 2.39 14.42 -16.80
CA ASN A 135 1.24 15.27 -16.58
C ASN A 135 0.54 14.95 -15.23
N ASN A 136 -0.51 15.68 -14.86
CA ASN A 136 -1.14 15.54 -13.54
C ASN A 136 -1.92 14.23 -13.35
N ASN A 137 -2.36 13.56 -14.42
CA ASN A 137 -3.04 12.28 -14.32
C ASN A 137 -2.10 11.10 -13.99
N GLU A 138 -0.79 11.33 -14.05
CA GLU A 138 0.29 10.37 -13.72
C GLU A 138 0.86 10.58 -12.32
N LYS A 139 0.27 11.51 -11.55
CA LYS A 139 0.76 11.91 -10.22
C LYS A 139 -0.26 11.52 -9.16
N PHE A 140 0.20 10.79 -8.17
CA PHE A 140 -0.62 10.23 -7.10
C PHE A 140 -0.03 10.61 -5.74
N VAL A 141 -0.88 11.02 -4.81
CA VAL A 141 -0.47 11.28 -3.44
C VAL A 141 -0.95 10.11 -2.58
N TYR A 142 -0.01 9.31 -2.09
CA TYR A 142 -0.33 8.28 -1.11
C TYR A 142 -0.27 8.86 0.30
N ASN A 143 -1.43 8.87 0.96
CA ASN A 143 -1.53 9.18 2.37
C ASN A 143 -1.54 7.86 3.14
N SER A 144 -0.41 7.55 3.79
CA SER A 144 -0.23 6.32 4.57
C SER A 144 -1.15 6.28 5.80
N ALA A 145 -1.82 7.37 6.15
CA ALA A 145 -2.69 7.48 7.31
C ALA A 145 -4.16 7.26 7.08
N SER A 146 -4.73 7.98 6.13
CA SER A 146 -6.05 7.65 5.65
C SER A 146 -6.05 6.36 4.82
N LYS A 147 -4.86 5.84 4.46
CA LYS A 147 -4.65 4.76 3.49
C LYS A 147 -5.27 5.09 2.14
N THR A 148 -5.30 6.37 1.75
CA THR A 148 -5.88 6.78 0.47
C THR A 148 -4.80 7.10 -0.54
N ILE A 149 -5.07 6.80 -1.81
CA ILE A 149 -4.25 7.25 -2.94
C ILE A 149 -5.12 8.25 -3.71
N VAL A 150 -4.67 9.50 -3.78
CA VAL A 150 -5.39 10.59 -4.45
C VAL A 150 -4.72 10.89 -5.79
N VAL A 151 -5.50 10.97 -6.86
CA VAL A 151 -4.98 11.37 -8.17
C VAL A 151 -4.94 12.89 -8.28
N ASN A 152 -3.81 13.43 -8.74
CA ASN A 152 -3.60 14.87 -8.78
C ASN A 152 -4.39 15.58 -9.91
N SER A 153 -4.88 14.85 -10.92
CA SER A 153 -5.67 15.41 -12.03
C SER A 153 -7.04 15.94 -11.57
N ASN A 154 -7.73 15.17 -10.73
CA ASN A 154 -9.13 15.44 -10.36
C ASN A 154 -9.37 15.44 -8.84
N GLY A 155 -8.32 15.20 -8.03
CA GLY A 155 -8.41 15.17 -6.57
C GLY A 155 -9.21 14.00 -6.00
N GLN A 156 -9.55 13.00 -6.83
CA GLN A 156 -10.33 11.84 -6.43
C GLN A 156 -9.46 10.72 -5.87
N CYS A 157 -10.04 9.91 -5.01
CA CYS A 157 -9.40 8.76 -4.41
C CYS A 157 -9.54 7.53 -5.31
N LEU A 158 -8.51 6.68 -5.33
CA LEU A 158 -8.63 5.33 -5.88
C LEU A 158 -9.66 4.54 -5.08
N GLU A 159 -10.58 3.89 -5.79
CA GLU A 159 -11.65 3.09 -5.22
C GLU A 159 -11.72 1.73 -5.91
N GLY A 160 -11.64 0.65 -5.12
CA GLY A 160 -11.90 -0.70 -5.58
C GLY A 160 -13.39 -0.87 -5.91
N ILE A 161 -13.69 -1.48 -7.05
CA ILE A 161 -15.05 -1.76 -7.49
C ILE A 161 -15.47 -3.13 -6.92
N PRO A 162 -16.40 -3.18 -5.95
CA PRO A 162 -16.83 -4.44 -5.38
C PRO A 162 -17.60 -5.26 -6.41
N VAL A 163 -17.31 -6.57 -6.44
CA VAL A 163 -18.08 -7.54 -7.21
C VAL A 163 -19.25 -8.00 -6.33
N PRO A 164 -20.50 -7.84 -6.79
CA PRO A 164 -21.65 -8.32 -6.03
C PRO A 164 -21.69 -9.86 -5.97
N ALA A 165 -22.60 -10.38 -5.17
CA ALA A 165 -22.87 -11.81 -5.10
C ALA A 165 -23.12 -12.40 -6.52
N PRO A 166 -22.69 -13.65 -6.80
CA PRO A 166 -22.21 -14.65 -5.84
C PRO A 166 -20.68 -14.71 -5.66
N ALA A 167 -19.89 -13.98 -6.45
CA ALA A 167 -18.44 -14.11 -6.43
C ALA A 167 -17.79 -13.49 -5.17
N TYR A 168 -18.29 -12.31 -4.75
CA TYR A 168 -17.74 -11.44 -3.69
C TYR A 168 -16.26 -11.05 -3.92
N GLY A 169 -15.91 -9.79 -3.66
CA GLY A 169 -14.52 -9.31 -3.77
C GLY A 169 -14.40 -7.96 -4.47
N ILE A 170 -13.22 -7.67 -5.03
CA ILE A 170 -12.94 -6.47 -5.83
C ILE A 170 -12.56 -6.92 -7.24
N GLY A 171 -13.25 -6.39 -8.26
CA GLY A 171 -13.08 -6.82 -9.66
C GLY A 171 -12.53 -5.73 -10.57
N GLY A 172 -12.31 -4.52 -10.04
CA GLY A 172 -11.79 -3.41 -10.80
C GLY A 172 -11.40 -2.26 -9.88
N VAL A 173 -10.92 -1.18 -10.49
CA VAL A 173 -10.54 0.05 -9.82
C VAL A 173 -11.01 1.24 -10.64
N LYS A 174 -11.40 2.30 -9.94
CA LYS A 174 -11.75 3.60 -10.52
C LYS A 174 -11.25 4.71 -9.61
N THR A 175 -11.45 5.95 -10.01
CA THR A 175 -11.40 7.07 -9.08
C THR A 175 -12.82 7.53 -8.71
N ALA A 176 -12.99 7.98 -7.47
CA ALA A 176 -14.25 8.46 -6.93
C ALA A 176 -14.00 9.57 -5.90
N PRO A 177 -15.00 10.42 -5.57
CA PRO A 177 -14.89 11.36 -4.47
C PRO A 177 -14.37 10.67 -3.21
N CYS A 178 -13.39 11.30 -2.55
CA CYS A 178 -12.77 10.72 -1.37
C CYS A 178 -13.78 10.61 -0.23
N ASP A 179 -14.02 9.38 0.22
CA ASP A 179 -14.83 9.07 1.39
C ASP A 179 -13.97 8.33 2.43
N PRO A 180 -13.66 8.98 3.56
CA PRO A 180 -12.85 8.40 4.62
C PRO A 180 -13.46 7.15 5.26
N LYS A 181 -14.80 6.98 5.19
CA LYS A 181 -15.53 5.83 5.70
C LYS A 181 -15.59 4.67 4.71
N ASN A 182 -15.23 4.91 3.45
CA ASN A 182 -15.30 3.90 2.41
C ASN A 182 -14.08 2.99 2.46
N PHE A 183 -14.30 1.75 2.91
CA PHE A 183 -13.27 0.71 2.95
C PHE A 183 -12.68 0.39 1.58
N ASN A 184 -13.44 0.61 0.51
CA ASN A 184 -12.95 0.37 -0.84
C ASN A 184 -11.93 1.42 -1.32
N GLN A 185 -11.69 2.47 -0.53
CA GLN A 185 -10.68 3.49 -0.80
C GLN A 185 -9.43 3.36 0.08
N LYS A 186 -9.28 2.23 0.78
CA LYS A 186 -8.17 1.96 1.71
C LYS A 186 -7.13 1.05 1.05
N TRP A 187 -6.01 1.63 0.68
CA TRP A 187 -4.91 1.02 -0.05
C TRP A 187 -3.62 0.95 0.76
N TYR A 188 -2.85 -0.10 0.51
CA TYR A 188 -1.51 -0.31 1.04
C TYR A 188 -0.53 -0.30 -0.12
N VAL A 189 0.53 0.50 0.00
CA VAL A 189 1.65 0.50 -0.95
C VAL A 189 2.84 -0.14 -0.26
N ASP A 190 3.18 -1.34 -0.66
CA ASP A 190 4.28 -2.11 -0.07
C ASP A 190 4.78 -3.16 -1.08
N ASN A 191 6.05 -3.57 -0.97
CA ASN A 191 6.67 -4.62 -1.79
C ASN A 191 6.43 -4.47 -3.31
N ASN A 192 6.49 -3.23 -3.82
CA ASN A 192 6.18 -2.89 -5.23
C ASN A 192 4.77 -3.33 -5.67
N GLN A 193 3.80 -3.29 -4.75
CA GLN A 193 2.40 -3.58 -5.00
C GLN A 193 1.52 -2.48 -4.42
N ILE A 194 0.37 -2.27 -5.06
CA ILE A 194 -0.69 -1.39 -4.57
C ILE A 194 -1.90 -2.28 -4.26
N MET A 195 -2.22 -2.42 -2.98
CA MET A 195 -3.07 -3.47 -2.44
C MET A 195 -4.33 -2.92 -1.77
N ILE A 196 -5.43 -3.67 -1.90
CA ILE A 196 -6.69 -3.47 -1.19
C ILE A 196 -7.14 -4.80 -0.61
N GLY A 197 -7.03 -4.96 0.71
CA GLY A 197 -7.25 -6.24 1.37
C GLY A 197 -6.29 -7.31 0.80
N SER A 198 -6.83 -8.38 0.21
CA SER A 198 -6.08 -9.46 -0.43
C SER A 198 -5.88 -9.29 -1.94
N TYR A 199 -6.24 -8.14 -2.50
CA TYR A 199 -6.17 -7.88 -3.94
C TYR A 199 -5.15 -6.80 -4.27
N CYS A 200 -4.58 -6.88 -5.46
CA CYS A 200 -3.51 -6.02 -5.96
C CYS A 200 -3.96 -5.38 -7.27
N LEU A 201 -3.51 -4.14 -7.53
CA LEU A 201 -3.57 -3.60 -8.89
C LEU A 201 -2.83 -4.53 -9.85
N SER A 202 -3.40 -4.76 -11.02
CA SER A 202 -2.84 -5.62 -12.07
C SER A 202 -3.03 -4.98 -13.43
N THR A 203 -2.08 -5.19 -14.34
CA THR A 203 -2.20 -4.75 -15.73
C THR A 203 -1.32 -5.59 -16.64
N ASP A 204 -1.51 -5.48 -17.95
CA ASP A 204 -0.57 -6.01 -18.93
C ASP A 204 0.59 -5.00 -19.12
N PRO A 205 1.79 -5.26 -18.57
CA PRO A 205 2.90 -4.33 -18.61
C PRO A 205 3.60 -4.31 -19.98
N PHE A 206 3.17 -5.14 -20.94
CA PHE A 206 3.75 -5.23 -22.27
C PHE A 206 2.92 -4.51 -23.34
N LYS A 207 1.72 -4.06 -22.98
CA LYS A 207 0.79 -3.36 -23.86
C LYS A 207 0.57 -1.93 -23.37
N ARG A 208 0.65 -0.97 -24.30
CA ARG A 208 0.38 0.44 -24.03
C ARG A 208 -1.12 0.69 -23.92
N GLY A 209 -1.52 1.57 -23.01
CA GLY A 209 -2.92 1.87 -22.77
C GLY A 209 -3.70 0.69 -22.19
N SER A 210 -3.01 -0.27 -21.55
CA SER A 210 -3.66 -1.36 -20.84
C SER A 210 -4.50 -0.80 -19.70
N ALA A 211 -5.73 -1.25 -19.58
CA ALA A 211 -6.54 -0.97 -18.41
C ALA A 211 -5.88 -1.58 -17.17
N VAL A 212 -6.02 -0.91 -16.03
CA VAL A 212 -5.63 -1.45 -14.73
C VAL A 212 -6.86 -2.08 -14.09
N SER A 213 -6.70 -3.32 -13.68
CA SER A 213 -7.69 -4.11 -12.95
C SER A 213 -7.22 -4.37 -11.52
N VAL A 214 -8.00 -5.17 -10.79
CA VAL A 214 -7.68 -5.65 -9.46
C VAL A 214 -7.79 -7.17 -9.48
N GLU A 215 -6.79 -7.86 -8.96
CA GLU A 215 -6.70 -9.34 -8.95
C GLU A 215 -6.16 -9.83 -7.61
N PRO A 216 -6.38 -11.10 -7.21
CA PRO A 216 -5.77 -11.65 -6.00
C PRO A 216 -4.24 -11.47 -6.01
N CYS A 217 -3.69 -10.95 -4.92
CA CYS A 217 -2.26 -10.68 -4.81
C CYS A 217 -1.41 -11.96 -4.91
N ASN A 218 -0.28 -11.88 -5.62
CA ASN A 218 0.62 -13.02 -5.84
C ASN A 218 1.84 -13.04 -4.89
N TYR A 219 1.59 -13.18 -3.59
CA TYR A 219 2.61 -13.09 -2.52
C TYR A 219 3.88 -13.98 -2.68
N GLY A 220 3.87 -14.99 -3.56
CA GLY A 220 5.01 -15.89 -3.81
C GLY A 220 5.89 -15.57 -5.03
N LYS A 221 5.59 -14.54 -5.84
CA LYS A 221 6.37 -14.19 -7.05
C LYS A 221 6.98 -12.79 -6.90
N GLN A 222 8.14 -12.71 -6.24
CA GLN A 222 8.60 -11.47 -5.61
C GLN A 222 9.26 -10.42 -6.51
N TYR A 223 9.52 -10.67 -7.80
CA TYR A 223 10.45 -9.78 -8.53
C TYR A 223 9.85 -9.05 -9.72
N ILE A 224 8.95 -9.65 -10.49
CA ILE A 224 8.33 -9.01 -11.66
C ILE A 224 7.05 -9.72 -12.06
N THR A 225 5.94 -9.00 -12.01
CA THR A 225 4.63 -9.56 -12.28
C THR A 225 3.74 -8.48 -12.88
N ASN A 226 2.56 -8.88 -13.36
CA ASN A 226 1.53 -7.94 -13.80
C ASN A 226 1.01 -7.04 -12.66
N GLN A 227 1.33 -7.37 -11.40
CA GLN A 227 0.97 -6.63 -10.19
C GLN A 227 2.09 -5.74 -9.67
N PHE A 228 3.21 -5.64 -10.38
CA PHE A 228 4.32 -4.76 -10.01
C PHE A 228 3.94 -3.30 -10.27
N PHE A 229 3.92 -2.50 -9.22
CA PHE A 229 3.80 -1.04 -9.24
C PHE A 229 4.73 -0.44 -8.19
N ALA A 230 5.75 0.27 -8.64
CA ALA A 230 6.71 0.95 -7.78
C ALA A 230 6.80 2.44 -8.12
N ASP A 231 7.40 3.25 -7.25
CA ASP A 231 7.82 4.61 -7.64
C ASP A 231 8.66 4.52 -8.91
N CYS A 232 8.30 5.27 -9.95
CA CYS A 232 8.95 5.18 -11.25
C CYS A 232 10.44 5.51 -11.20
N THR A 233 10.87 6.32 -10.22
CA THR A 233 12.28 6.67 -10.01
C THR A 233 13.11 5.49 -9.47
N THR A 234 12.48 4.51 -8.81
CA THR A 234 13.16 3.31 -8.29
C THR A 234 13.20 2.18 -9.33
N VAL A 235 12.35 2.25 -10.36
CA VAL A 235 12.41 1.34 -11.51
C VAL A 235 13.59 1.73 -12.39
N THR A 236 14.80 1.25 -12.04
CA THR A 236 16.03 1.56 -12.79
C THR A 236 16.32 0.55 -13.89
N THR A 237 15.72 -0.63 -13.80
CA THR A 237 15.97 -1.74 -14.72
C THR A 237 15.64 -1.39 -16.16
N ASN A 238 16.60 -1.63 -17.05
CA ASN A 238 16.41 -1.53 -18.49
C ASN A 238 16.45 -2.94 -19.06
N TYR A 239 15.29 -3.40 -19.54
CA TYR A 239 15.19 -4.71 -20.16
C TYR A 239 15.54 -4.65 -21.64
N VAL A 240 16.24 -5.69 -22.07
CA VAL A 240 16.54 -5.96 -23.48
C VAL A 240 15.88 -7.27 -23.89
N ARG A 241 15.74 -7.44 -25.20
CA ARG A 241 15.32 -8.70 -25.83
C ARG A 241 16.43 -9.15 -26.76
N ILE A 242 16.77 -10.43 -26.71
CA ILE A 242 17.72 -11.02 -27.65
C ILE A 242 16.93 -11.55 -28.84
N VAL A 243 17.16 -10.96 -30.02
CA VAL A 243 16.37 -11.19 -31.22
C VAL A 243 17.25 -11.77 -32.32
N SER A 244 16.81 -12.87 -32.92
CA SER A 244 17.43 -13.44 -34.10
C SER A 244 17.20 -12.58 -35.35
N THR A 245 17.98 -12.82 -36.39
CA THR A 245 17.79 -12.19 -37.72
C THR A 245 16.44 -12.52 -38.37
N ARG A 246 15.72 -13.53 -37.88
CA ARG A 246 14.39 -13.92 -38.35
C ARG A 246 13.24 -13.37 -37.48
N GLY A 247 13.54 -12.46 -36.56
CA GLY A 247 12.55 -11.85 -35.67
C GLY A 247 12.07 -12.74 -34.51
N LYS A 248 12.58 -13.99 -34.39
CA LYS A 248 12.36 -14.83 -33.21
C LYS A 248 13.11 -14.27 -32.01
N ARG A 249 12.54 -14.41 -30.81
CA ARG A 249 13.12 -13.95 -29.55
C ARG A 249 13.58 -15.13 -28.71
N ILE A 250 14.62 -14.92 -27.91
CA ILE A 250 14.97 -15.87 -26.85
C ILE A 250 13.92 -15.78 -25.74
N SER A 251 13.34 -16.91 -25.35
CA SER A 251 12.51 -17.06 -24.17
C SER A 251 13.14 -18.06 -23.21
N GLU A 252 13.13 -17.74 -21.92
CA GLU A 252 13.49 -18.66 -20.84
C GLU A 252 12.33 -19.56 -20.44
N TYR A 253 12.60 -20.85 -20.20
CA TYR A 253 11.64 -21.78 -19.63
C TYR A 253 12.34 -22.94 -18.92
N TYR A 254 12.15 -23.05 -17.60
CA TYR A 254 12.79 -24.06 -16.73
C TYR A 254 14.29 -24.18 -16.99
N SER A 255 14.99 -23.04 -16.96
CA SER A 255 16.41 -22.90 -17.29
C SER A 255 16.79 -23.10 -18.77
N GLY A 256 15.92 -23.67 -19.60
CA GLY A 256 16.12 -23.74 -21.04
C GLY A 256 15.96 -22.38 -21.73
N LEU A 257 16.63 -22.21 -22.87
CA LEU A 257 16.50 -21.04 -23.75
C LEU A 257 16.04 -21.46 -25.14
N TYR A 258 15.00 -20.81 -25.65
CA TYR A 258 14.33 -21.18 -26.88
C TYR A 258 14.13 -19.97 -27.79
N PHE A 259 14.33 -20.14 -29.10
CA PHE A 259 13.91 -19.14 -30.08
C PHE A 259 12.43 -19.31 -30.40
N ASN A 260 11.59 -18.42 -29.86
CA ASN A 260 10.14 -18.45 -30.04
C ASN A 260 9.65 -17.26 -30.87
N ASP A 261 8.40 -17.37 -31.34
CA ASP A 261 7.64 -16.19 -31.75
C ASP A 261 7.45 -15.23 -30.57
N PRO A 262 7.46 -13.91 -30.81
CA PRO A 262 7.24 -12.91 -29.77
C PRO A 262 6.00 -13.20 -28.90
N ALA A 263 6.23 -13.55 -27.64
CA ALA A 263 5.20 -13.83 -26.65
C ALA A 263 4.87 -12.62 -25.75
N ASN A 264 5.72 -11.59 -25.74
CA ASN A 264 5.55 -10.36 -24.95
C ASN A 264 5.27 -10.65 -23.47
N ASN A 265 6.16 -11.42 -22.84
CA ASN A 265 6.10 -11.74 -21.42
C ASN A 265 7.48 -11.57 -20.77
N PHE A 266 7.56 -11.77 -19.44
CA PHE A 266 8.81 -11.61 -18.69
C PHE A 266 9.90 -12.61 -19.06
N ASN A 267 9.55 -13.77 -19.62
CA ASN A 267 10.51 -14.79 -20.02
C ASN A 267 11.35 -14.38 -21.24
N GLU A 268 10.92 -13.35 -21.98
CA GLU A 268 11.68 -12.79 -23.11
C GLU A 268 12.55 -11.59 -22.71
N LEU A 269 12.52 -11.20 -21.43
CA LEU A 269 13.24 -10.02 -20.94
C LEU A 269 14.52 -10.43 -20.24
N PHE A 270 15.59 -9.70 -20.55
CA PHE A 270 16.88 -9.85 -19.92
C PHE A 270 17.38 -8.48 -19.48
N THR A 271 18.20 -8.42 -18.43
CA THR A 271 19.04 -7.26 -18.16
C THR A 271 20.44 -7.53 -18.68
N TRP A 272 21.08 -6.50 -19.21
CA TRP A 272 22.48 -6.54 -19.59
C TRP A 272 23.28 -5.69 -18.62
N ASP A 273 24.27 -6.29 -17.98
CA ASP A 273 25.25 -5.59 -17.17
C ASP A 273 26.58 -5.53 -17.92
N ALA A 274 26.96 -4.34 -18.37
CA ALA A 274 28.20 -4.12 -19.09
C ALA A 274 29.46 -4.26 -18.21
N GLY A 275 29.34 -4.01 -16.90
CA GLY A 275 30.45 -4.11 -15.95
C GLY A 275 30.82 -5.56 -15.69
N THR A 276 29.82 -6.42 -15.50
CA THR A 276 30.02 -7.86 -15.31
C THR A 276 29.99 -8.66 -16.62
N LYS A 277 29.55 -8.04 -17.72
CA LYS A 277 29.34 -8.67 -19.04
C LYS A 277 28.36 -9.84 -19.03
N MET A 278 27.29 -9.72 -18.24
CA MET A 278 26.34 -10.80 -18.00
C MET A 278 24.92 -10.41 -18.45
N PHE A 279 24.23 -11.37 -19.06
CA PHE A 279 22.78 -11.28 -19.25
C PHE A 279 22.08 -12.01 -18.11
N LYS A 280 21.15 -11.34 -17.44
CA LYS A 280 20.30 -11.93 -16.39
C LYS A 280 18.86 -12.01 -16.89
N SER A 281 18.27 -13.21 -16.83
CA SER A 281 16.85 -13.41 -17.12
C SER A 281 16.00 -12.68 -16.10
N ALA A 282 15.00 -11.93 -16.59
CA ALA A 282 14.06 -11.24 -15.72
C ALA A 282 13.20 -12.27 -14.96
N SER A 283 12.69 -13.31 -15.62
CA SER A 283 11.76 -14.28 -15.03
C SER A 283 12.39 -15.14 -13.93
N SER A 284 13.58 -15.69 -14.18
CA SER A 284 14.25 -16.63 -13.28
C SER A 284 15.28 -15.98 -12.36
N GLN A 285 15.68 -14.73 -12.64
CA GLN A 285 16.80 -14.05 -11.96
C GLN A 285 18.15 -14.79 -12.08
N GLN A 286 18.25 -15.72 -13.03
CA GLN A 286 19.46 -16.46 -13.35
C GLN A 286 20.17 -15.87 -14.58
N CYS A 287 21.44 -16.17 -14.74
CA CYS A 287 22.27 -15.62 -15.80
C CYS A 287 22.43 -16.59 -16.97
N LEU A 288 22.55 -16.05 -18.19
CA LEU A 288 22.88 -16.85 -19.37
C LEU A 288 24.25 -17.49 -19.17
N ASP A 289 24.28 -18.81 -19.26
CA ASP A 289 25.45 -19.63 -18.99
C ASP A 289 25.66 -20.59 -20.16
N SER A 290 26.89 -20.67 -20.64
CA SER A 290 27.29 -21.66 -21.64
C SER A 290 27.84 -22.91 -20.96
N PHE A 291 27.48 -24.08 -21.46
CA PHE A 291 27.97 -25.34 -20.89
C PHE A 291 28.25 -26.37 -21.98
N LEU A 292 29.13 -27.33 -21.66
CA LEU A 292 29.39 -28.47 -22.53
C LEU A 292 28.36 -29.57 -22.23
N GLY A 293 27.49 -29.85 -23.20
CA GLY A 293 26.53 -30.94 -23.11
C GLY A 293 27.18 -32.32 -23.13
N SER A 294 26.44 -33.34 -22.69
CA SER A 294 26.88 -34.75 -22.73
C SER A 294 27.15 -35.27 -24.15
N ASP A 295 26.62 -34.58 -25.16
CA ASP A 295 26.88 -34.80 -26.59
C ASP A 295 28.16 -34.11 -27.09
N GLY A 296 28.95 -33.51 -26.20
CA GLY A 296 30.17 -32.78 -26.51
C GLY A 296 29.94 -31.44 -27.21
N LYS A 297 28.70 -30.94 -27.24
CA LYS A 297 28.34 -29.67 -27.89
C LYS A 297 28.10 -28.58 -26.86
N TYR A 298 28.52 -27.36 -27.18
CA TYR A 298 28.18 -26.19 -26.38
C TYR A 298 26.69 -25.86 -26.50
N LYS A 299 26.06 -25.64 -25.35
CA LYS A 299 24.66 -25.26 -25.19
C LYS A 299 24.57 -24.05 -24.27
N ILE A 300 23.41 -23.42 -24.24
CA ILE A 300 23.14 -22.27 -23.38
C ILE A 300 21.89 -22.58 -22.56
N HIS A 301 21.95 -22.25 -21.28
CA HIS A 301 20.84 -22.31 -20.32
C HIS A 301 20.89 -21.07 -19.42
N THR A 302 19.97 -20.96 -18.47
CA THR A 302 20.15 -20.06 -17.32
C THR A 302 20.67 -20.82 -16.12
N TYR A 303 21.60 -20.21 -15.39
CA TYR A 303 22.15 -20.78 -14.17
C TYR A 303 22.39 -19.66 -13.14
N ASP A 304 22.64 -20.03 -11.88
CA ASP A 304 22.91 -19.04 -10.84
C ASP A 304 24.06 -18.14 -11.24
N CYS A 305 23.86 -16.84 -11.04
CA CYS A 305 24.77 -15.81 -11.50
C CYS A 305 26.08 -15.85 -10.69
N ASP A 306 27.20 -16.05 -11.38
CA ASP A 306 28.54 -15.95 -10.79
C ASP A 306 29.39 -15.00 -11.63
N VAL A 307 29.80 -13.88 -11.01
CA VAL A 307 30.63 -12.86 -11.65
C VAL A 307 32.03 -13.36 -12.04
N ASN A 308 32.49 -14.48 -11.48
CA ASN A 308 33.78 -15.09 -11.80
C ASN A 308 33.67 -16.20 -12.85
N ASN A 309 32.44 -16.64 -13.19
CA ASN A 309 32.23 -17.69 -14.16
C ASN A 309 32.42 -17.15 -15.59
N GLY A 310 33.48 -17.61 -16.26
CA GLY A 310 33.81 -17.24 -17.64
C GLY A 310 32.73 -17.64 -18.65
N ASN A 311 31.95 -18.69 -18.36
CA ASN A 311 30.89 -19.17 -19.24
C ASN A 311 29.65 -18.25 -19.27
N GLN A 312 29.57 -17.30 -18.34
CA GLN A 312 28.47 -16.34 -18.22
C GLN A 312 28.84 -14.97 -18.80
N LYS A 313 29.99 -14.86 -19.47
CA LYS A 313 30.50 -13.61 -20.05
C LYS A 313 30.18 -13.51 -21.54
N TRP A 314 29.51 -12.44 -21.93
CA TRP A 314 29.08 -12.18 -23.30
C TRP A 314 29.66 -10.85 -23.80
N ILE A 315 29.78 -10.65 -25.12
CA ILE A 315 30.31 -9.42 -25.74
C ILE A 315 29.40 -9.01 -26.88
#